data_AF-A0A820IWS5-F1
#
_entry.id   AF-A0A820IWS5-F1
#
_cell.length_a   1.000
_cell.length_b   1.000
_cell.length_c   1.000
_cell.angle_alpha   90.00
_cell.angle_beta   90.00
_cell.angle_gamma   90.00
#
_symmetry.space_group_name_H-M   'P 1'
#
loop_
_entity.id
_entity.type
_entity.pdbx_description
1 polymer ?
#
loop_
_entity_poly.entity_id
_entity_poly.type
_entity_poly.pdbx_seq_one_letter_code
_entity_poly.pdbx_strand_id
1 'polypeptide(L)'
;VIQKLLGERETNFDNEFITNIVDAYLDEMNQHGQRSTYFSKENLDSLVQDLFVAGTETISNTLHWTIFYIVAHPHVQVNIHEEIDRIIGKDRPPCDKDRSRMFYIEAVLLESMRCHCAGPILLPRATTQDITFHNYFIPKDTFILVNMWSAMKDEQHWSEPEKFEPERFLDENHRLRNVNHPAMMPFSIGKRACT
;
A
#
# COMPACT_ATOMS: atom_id res chain seq x y z
N VAL A 1 -18.76 -2.49 -15.55
CA VAL A 1 -17.67 -1.82 -16.32
C VAL A 1 -16.50 -2.78 -16.54
N ILE A 2 -15.86 -3.30 -15.48
CA ILE A 2 -14.70 -4.22 -15.59
C ILE A 2 -14.96 -5.40 -16.55
N GLN A 3 -16.05 -6.14 -16.36
CA GLN A 3 -16.41 -7.30 -17.20
C GLN A 3 -16.55 -6.96 -18.70
N LYS A 4 -17.07 -5.76 -19.01
CA LYS A 4 -17.17 -5.29 -20.39
C LYS A 4 -15.78 -5.04 -20.99
N LEU A 5 -14.91 -4.35 -20.24
CA LEU A 5 -13.54 -4.03 -20.67
C LEU A 5 -12.69 -5.31 -20.84
N LEU A 6 -12.89 -6.30 -19.97
CA LEU A 6 -12.23 -7.61 -20.11
C LEU A 6 -12.65 -8.32 -21.39
N GLY A 7 -13.96 -8.43 -21.67
CA GLY A 7 -14.43 -9.04 -22.91
C GLY A 7 -13.95 -8.32 -24.18
N GLU A 8 -13.89 -6.98 -24.15
CA GLU A 8 -13.32 -6.19 -25.24
C GLU A 8 -11.82 -6.46 -25.42
N ARG A 9 -11.07 -6.65 -24.32
CA ARG A 9 -9.63 -6.91 -24.39
C ARG A 9 -9.32 -8.33 -24.84
N GLU A 10 -10.05 -9.33 -24.37
CA GLU A 10 -9.96 -10.72 -24.83
C GLU A 10 -10.18 -10.82 -26.35
N THR A 11 -11.15 -10.08 -26.88
CA THR A 11 -11.48 -10.10 -28.32
C THR A 11 -10.37 -9.49 -29.18
N ASN A 12 -9.67 -8.49 -28.65
CA ASN A 12 -8.62 -7.74 -29.35
C ASN A 12 -7.21 -8.12 -28.90
N PHE A 13 -7.04 -9.29 -28.26
CA PHE A 13 -5.76 -9.72 -27.73
C PHE A 13 -4.78 -10.06 -28.86
N ASP A 14 -3.58 -9.50 -28.77
CA ASP A 14 -2.47 -9.71 -29.71
C ASP A 14 -1.23 -10.12 -28.90
N ASN A 15 -0.72 -11.31 -29.18
CA ASN A 15 0.40 -11.89 -28.45
C ASN A 15 1.76 -11.27 -28.82
N GLU A 16 1.83 -10.45 -29.87
CA GLU A 16 3.02 -9.67 -30.19
C GLU A 16 3.14 -8.38 -29.35
N PHE A 17 2.03 -7.94 -28.72
CA PHE A 17 1.95 -6.66 -28.01
C PHE A 17 1.31 -6.79 -26.61
N ILE A 18 2.13 -7.17 -25.64
CA ILE A 18 1.74 -7.22 -24.21
C ILE A 18 1.85 -5.82 -23.58
N THR A 19 0.73 -5.16 -23.29
CA THR A 19 0.73 -3.78 -22.78
C THR A 19 0.14 -3.63 -21.38
N ASN A 20 -0.51 -4.67 -20.84
CA ASN A 20 -1.09 -4.66 -19.51
C ASN A 20 -1.14 -6.08 -18.90
N ILE A 21 -1.58 -6.18 -17.65
CA ILE A 21 -1.63 -7.45 -16.91
C ILE A 21 -2.61 -8.48 -17.51
N VAL A 22 -3.71 -8.02 -18.11
CA VAL A 22 -4.68 -8.91 -18.77
C VAL A 22 -4.02 -9.57 -19.98
N ASP A 23 -3.27 -8.81 -20.78
CA ASP A 23 -2.53 -9.35 -21.92
C ASP A 23 -1.49 -10.38 -21.48
N ALA A 24 -0.70 -10.05 -20.45
CA ALA A 24 0.31 -10.95 -19.91
C ALA A 24 -0.32 -12.26 -19.42
N TYR A 25 -1.48 -12.18 -18.75
CA TYR A 25 -2.21 -13.35 -18.28
C TYR A 25 -2.79 -14.18 -19.43
N LEU A 26 -3.34 -13.53 -20.46
CA LEU A 26 -3.87 -14.20 -21.66
C LEU A 26 -2.76 -14.88 -22.46
N ASP A 27 -1.58 -14.27 -22.55
CA ASP A 27 -0.41 -14.88 -23.18
C ASP A 27 0.04 -16.14 -22.44
N GLU A 28 0.17 -16.07 -21.10
CA GLU A 28 0.47 -17.23 -20.26
C GLU A 28 -0.58 -18.35 -20.38
N MET A 29 -1.87 -17.99 -20.45
CA MET A 29 -2.95 -18.94 -20.73
C MET A 29 -2.75 -19.66 -22.07
N ASN A 30 -2.35 -18.93 -23.12
CA ASN A 30 -2.12 -19.51 -24.44
C ASN A 30 -0.89 -20.43 -24.48
N GLN A 31 0.18 -20.08 -23.76
CA GLN A 31 1.40 -20.88 -23.69
C GLN A 31 1.20 -22.21 -22.95
N HIS A 32 0.37 -22.22 -21.90
CA HIS A 32 0.12 -23.42 -21.08
C HIS A 32 -1.09 -24.25 -21.51
N GLY A 33 -1.97 -23.70 -22.35
CA GLY A 33 -3.22 -24.31 -22.80
C GLY A 33 -4.18 -24.65 -21.65
N GLN A 34 -5.21 -25.48 -21.92
CA GLN A 34 -6.21 -25.91 -20.92
C GLN A 34 -5.66 -26.80 -19.78
N ARG A 35 -4.34 -27.02 -19.71
CA ARG A 35 -3.72 -27.89 -18.69
C ARG A 35 -3.40 -27.18 -17.38
N SER A 36 -3.44 -25.84 -17.35
CA SER A 36 -3.19 -25.09 -16.11
C SER A 36 -4.47 -24.95 -15.29
N THR A 37 -4.44 -25.41 -14.04
CA THR A 37 -5.49 -25.10 -13.05
C THR A 37 -5.35 -23.69 -12.48
N TYR A 38 -4.25 -22.99 -12.79
CA TYR A 38 -3.94 -21.67 -12.25
C TYR A 38 -4.35 -20.55 -13.20
N PHE A 39 -4.19 -20.76 -14.51
CA PHE A 39 -4.50 -19.77 -15.55
C PHE A 39 -5.85 -20.09 -16.20
N SER A 40 -6.93 -19.69 -15.52
CA SER A 40 -8.30 -19.78 -16.03
C SER A 40 -8.92 -18.39 -16.18
N LYS A 41 -10.03 -18.32 -16.92
CA LYS A 41 -10.80 -17.08 -17.10
C LYS A 41 -11.40 -16.59 -15.78
N GLU A 42 -11.87 -17.50 -14.94
CA GLU A 42 -12.43 -17.18 -13.63
C GLU A 42 -11.36 -16.57 -12.70
N ASN A 43 -10.13 -17.10 -12.77
CA ASN A 43 -9.01 -16.56 -12.03
C ASN A 43 -8.54 -15.20 -12.59
N LEU A 44 -8.60 -14.98 -13.90
CA LEU A 44 -8.34 -13.68 -14.53
C LEU A 44 -9.35 -12.63 -14.04
N ASP A 45 -10.64 -12.97 -14.09
CA ASP A 45 -11.72 -12.11 -13.61
C ASP A 45 -11.53 -11.73 -12.14
N SER A 46 -11.15 -12.70 -11.30
CA SER A 46 -10.90 -12.50 -9.88
C SER A 46 -9.67 -11.61 -9.65
N LEU A 47 -8.56 -11.87 -10.36
CA LEU A 47 -7.33 -11.07 -10.29
C LEU A 47 -7.59 -9.60 -10.62
N VAL A 48 -8.32 -9.34 -11.70
CA VAL A 48 -8.60 -7.98 -12.17
C VAL A 48 -9.50 -7.25 -11.17
N GLN A 49 -10.51 -7.93 -10.61
CA GLN A 49 -11.35 -7.36 -9.56
C GLN A 49 -10.55 -7.03 -8.30
N ASP A 50 -9.71 -7.96 -7.84
CA ASP A 50 -8.87 -7.77 -6.66
C ASP A 50 -7.94 -6.55 -6.84
N LEU A 51 -7.24 -6.46 -7.97
CA LEU A 51 -6.34 -5.34 -8.26
C LEU A 51 -7.08 -4.00 -8.36
N PHE A 52 -8.25 -3.98 -8.99
CA PHE A 52 -9.01 -2.75 -9.17
C PHE A 52 -9.55 -2.23 -7.83
N VAL A 53 -10.13 -3.11 -7.03
CA VAL A 53 -10.68 -2.74 -5.72
C VAL A 53 -9.55 -2.35 -4.77
N ALA A 54 -8.51 -3.19 -4.66
CA ALA A 54 -7.38 -2.91 -3.78
C ALA A 54 -6.67 -1.61 -4.17
N GLY A 55 -6.39 -1.39 -5.45
CA GLY A 55 -5.70 -0.19 -5.93
C GLY A 55 -6.53 1.09 -5.79
N THR A 56 -7.86 1.02 -5.93
CA THR A 56 -8.71 2.22 -5.90
C THR A 56 -9.07 2.63 -4.47
N GLU A 57 -9.60 1.70 -3.68
CA GLU A 57 -10.13 1.99 -2.35
C GLU A 57 -9.02 2.38 -1.38
N THR A 58 -7.91 1.64 -1.37
CA THR A 58 -6.81 1.88 -0.40
C THR A 58 -6.10 3.20 -0.66
N ILE A 59 -5.85 3.56 -1.92
CA ILE A 59 -5.23 4.83 -2.30
C ILE A 59 -6.17 5.99 -2.00
N SER A 60 -7.45 5.88 -2.37
CA SER A 60 -8.44 6.94 -2.11
C SER A 60 -8.60 7.22 -0.62
N ASN A 61 -8.66 6.17 0.21
CA ASN A 61 -8.72 6.29 1.66
C ASN A 61 -7.44 6.93 2.23
N THR A 62 -6.26 6.50 1.78
CA THR A 62 -4.98 7.07 2.25
C THR A 62 -4.87 8.55 1.89
N LEU A 63 -5.23 8.94 0.67
CA LEU A 63 -5.24 10.33 0.24
C LEU A 63 -6.27 11.16 1.02
N HIS A 64 -7.46 10.62 1.25
CA HIS A 64 -8.50 11.28 2.03
C HIS A 64 -7.98 11.66 3.43
N TRP A 65 -7.39 10.69 4.15
CA TRP A 65 -6.86 10.93 5.48
C TRP A 65 -5.63 11.84 5.48
N THR A 66 -4.75 11.70 4.48
CA THR A 66 -3.61 12.60 4.33
C THR A 66 -4.09 14.05 4.16
N ILE A 67 -5.06 14.30 3.27
CA ILE A 67 -5.64 15.63 3.07
C ILE A 67 -6.34 16.12 4.34
N PHE A 68 -7.09 15.26 5.02
CA PHE A 68 -7.72 15.58 6.30
C PHE A 68 -6.68 16.06 7.32
N TYR A 69 -5.56 15.33 7.49
CA TYR A 69 -4.52 15.73 8.42
C TYR A 69 -3.83 17.04 8.02
N ILE A 70 -3.58 17.26 6.73
CA ILE A 70 -3.02 18.53 6.23
C ILE A 70 -3.95 19.71 6.58
N VAL A 71 -5.26 19.57 6.32
CA VAL A 71 -6.25 20.61 6.62
C VAL A 71 -6.41 20.84 8.13
N ALA A 72 -6.36 19.76 8.92
CA ALA A 72 -6.45 19.84 10.37
C ALA A 72 -5.21 20.45 11.04
N HIS A 73 -4.06 20.49 10.35
CA HIS A 73 -2.79 20.98 10.87
C HIS A 73 -2.18 22.05 9.94
N PRO A 74 -2.60 23.33 10.05
CA PRO A 74 -2.17 24.39 9.14
C PRO A 74 -0.65 24.57 9.01
N HIS A 75 0.11 24.29 10.08
CA HIS A 75 1.57 24.34 10.04
C HIS A 75 2.17 23.29 9.09
N VAL A 76 1.58 22.09 9.03
CA VAL A 76 1.96 21.03 8.09
C VAL A 76 1.72 21.50 6.66
N GLN A 77 0.55 22.12 6.41
CA GLN A 77 0.25 22.67 5.08
C GLN A 77 1.26 23.75 4.65
N VAL A 78 1.63 24.67 5.56
CA VAL A 78 2.65 25.70 5.29
C VAL A 78 3.98 25.06 4.93
N ASN A 79 4.46 24.10 5.73
CA ASN A 79 5.73 23.42 5.50
C ASN A 79 5.76 22.63 4.17
N ILE A 80 4.64 22.01 3.79
CA ILE A 80 4.48 21.35 2.48
C ILE A 80 4.62 22.39 1.35
N HIS A 81 3.94 23.54 1.44
CA HIS A 81 4.05 24.58 0.42
C HIS A 81 5.46 25.13 0.30
N GLU A 82 6.14 25.38 1.42
CA GLU A 82 7.53 25.83 1.44
C GLU A 82 8.48 24.81 0.79
N GLU A 83 8.28 23.50 1.04
CA GLU A 83 9.07 22.45 0.41
C GLU A 83 8.84 22.41 -1.12
N ILE A 84 7.59 22.51 -1.56
CA ILE A 84 7.24 22.53 -3.00
C ILE A 84 7.88 23.73 -3.69
N ASP A 85 7.73 24.93 -3.12
CA ASP A 85 8.29 26.17 -3.68
C ASP A 85 9.82 26.11 -3.76
N ARG A 86 10.48 25.51 -2.75
CA ARG A 86 11.94 25.38 -2.70
C ARG A 86 12.50 24.35 -3.69
N ILE A 87 11.85 23.19 -3.83
CA ILE A 87 12.40 22.04 -4.57
C ILE A 87 11.96 22.01 -6.04
N ILE A 88 10.70 22.40 -6.28
CA ILE A 88 10.05 22.32 -7.60
C ILE A 88 9.96 23.73 -8.22
N GLY A 89 9.58 24.73 -7.41
CA GLY A 89 9.32 26.08 -7.88
C GLY A 89 8.01 26.18 -8.67
N LYS A 90 7.82 27.31 -9.37
CA LYS A 90 6.55 27.64 -10.07
C LYS A 90 6.58 27.40 -11.58
N ASP A 91 7.75 27.08 -12.13
CA ASP A 91 7.99 27.07 -13.57
C ASP A 91 7.64 25.73 -14.25
N ARG A 92 7.37 24.68 -13.45
CA ARG A 92 7.07 23.33 -13.96
C ARG A 92 6.22 22.52 -13.00
N PRO A 93 5.51 21.48 -13.50
CA PRO A 93 4.88 20.50 -12.63
C PRO A 93 5.91 19.59 -11.91
N PRO A 94 5.50 18.93 -10.81
CA PRO A 94 6.29 17.88 -10.16
C PRO A 94 6.60 16.71 -11.09
N CYS A 95 7.72 16.03 -10.85
CA CYS A 95 8.06 14.77 -11.51
C CYS A 95 8.75 13.78 -10.56
N ASP A 96 8.89 12.53 -10.97
CA ASP A 96 9.43 11.45 -10.11
C ASP A 96 10.82 11.74 -9.53
N LYS A 97 11.65 12.51 -10.25
CA LYS A 97 12.99 12.89 -9.79
C LYS A 97 12.96 13.76 -8.54
N ASP A 98 11.89 14.54 -8.35
CA ASP A 98 11.73 15.43 -7.20
C ASP A 98 11.55 14.67 -5.90
N ARG A 99 10.88 13.51 -5.96
CA ARG A 99 10.52 12.69 -4.79
C ARG A 99 11.70 12.46 -3.85
N SER A 100 12.89 12.21 -4.40
CA SER A 100 14.13 11.99 -3.64
C SER A 100 14.56 13.17 -2.74
N ARG A 101 13.94 14.35 -2.90
CA ARG A 101 14.22 15.59 -2.16
C ARG A 101 13.01 16.13 -1.39
N MET A 102 11.83 15.51 -1.53
CA MET A 102 10.57 15.93 -0.91
C MET A 102 10.38 15.24 0.45
N PHE A 103 11.31 15.47 1.37
CA PHE A 103 11.35 14.74 2.64
C PHE A 103 10.19 15.06 3.57
N TYR A 104 9.72 16.31 3.59
CA TYR A 104 8.60 16.71 4.44
C TYR A 104 7.28 16.09 3.97
N ILE A 105 6.99 16.11 2.66
CA ILE A 105 5.82 15.43 2.11
C ILE A 105 5.88 13.91 2.37
N GLU A 106 7.05 13.28 2.20
CA GLU A 106 7.22 11.86 2.53
C GLU A 106 6.96 11.59 4.02
N ALA A 107 7.46 12.45 4.91
CA ALA A 107 7.20 12.35 6.35
C ALA A 107 5.70 12.48 6.69
N VAL A 108 4.98 13.38 6.00
CA VAL A 108 3.52 13.55 6.13
C VAL A 108 2.77 12.30 5.67
N LEU A 109 3.19 11.68 4.57
CA LEU A 109 2.59 10.44 4.06
C LEU A 109 2.83 9.28 5.04
N LEU A 110 4.05 9.15 5.56
CA LEU A 110 4.41 8.12 6.55
C LEU A 110 3.60 8.30 7.84
N GLU A 111 3.51 9.51 8.38
CA GLU A 111 2.72 9.77 9.58
C GLU A 111 1.22 9.59 9.33
N SER A 112 0.72 9.92 8.14
CA SER A 112 -0.68 9.67 7.76
C SER A 112 -1.00 8.18 7.76
N MET A 113 -0.12 7.35 7.19
CA MET A 113 -0.29 5.89 7.18
C MET A 113 -0.11 5.26 8.57
N ARG A 114 0.73 5.83 9.44
CA ARG A 114 0.90 5.38 10.83
C ARG A 114 -0.35 5.69 11.66
N CYS A 115 -0.83 6.94 11.59
CA CYS A 115 -2.03 7.39 12.30
C CYS A 115 -3.30 6.72 11.79
N HIS A 116 -3.40 6.54 10.47
CA HIS A 116 -4.52 5.88 9.81
C HIS A 116 -4.04 4.79 8.85
N CYS A 117 -4.01 3.55 9.34
CA CYS A 117 -3.79 2.39 8.50
C CYS A 117 -4.98 2.16 7.57
N ALA A 118 -4.74 1.99 6.26
CA ALA A 118 -5.80 1.53 5.37
C ALA A 118 -6.36 0.14 5.74
N GLY A 119 -5.54 -0.71 6.39
CA GLY A 119 -5.93 -2.02 6.91
C GLY A 119 -5.66 -2.15 8.41
N PRO A 120 -6.50 -1.55 9.29
CA PRO A 120 -6.24 -1.55 10.75
C PRO A 120 -6.28 -2.96 11.35
N ILE A 121 -7.12 -3.84 10.79
CA ILE A 121 -7.04 -5.29 10.95
C ILE A 121 -6.66 -5.85 9.59
N LEU A 122 -5.55 -6.58 9.50
CA LEU A 122 -5.12 -7.16 8.23
C LEU A 122 -6.11 -8.22 7.75
N LEU A 123 -6.06 -8.51 6.44
CA LEU A 123 -6.81 -9.63 5.86
C LEU A 123 -6.51 -10.93 6.63
N PRO A 124 -7.54 -11.74 6.95
CA PRO A 124 -7.36 -12.95 7.72
C PRO A 124 -6.27 -13.87 7.16
N ARG A 125 -5.54 -14.49 8.06
CA ARG A 125 -4.61 -15.59 7.76
C ARG A 125 -5.14 -16.87 8.39
N ALA A 126 -4.66 -18.01 7.91
CA ALA A 126 -4.92 -19.31 8.52
C ALA A 126 -3.61 -20.07 8.70
N THR A 127 -3.46 -20.77 9.83
CA THR A 127 -2.34 -21.69 10.03
C THR A 127 -2.46 -22.87 9.06
N THR A 128 -1.40 -23.19 8.33
CA THR A 128 -1.42 -24.32 7.37
C THR A 128 -1.12 -25.67 8.02
N GLN A 129 -0.67 -25.64 9.27
CA GLN A 129 -0.34 -26.78 10.12
C GLN A 129 -0.38 -26.34 11.59
N ASP A 130 -0.29 -27.29 12.51
CA ASP A 130 -0.11 -27.00 13.93
C ASP A 130 1.20 -26.23 14.13
N ILE A 131 1.16 -25.15 14.92
CA ILE A 131 2.33 -24.34 15.26
C ILE A 131 2.38 -24.05 16.76
N THR A 132 3.57 -23.69 17.25
CA THR A 132 3.73 -23.07 18.57
C THR A 132 4.31 -21.67 18.38
N PHE A 133 3.65 -20.66 18.93
CA PHE A 133 4.06 -19.25 18.84
C PHE A 133 4.06 -18.63 20.24
N HIS A 134 5.21 -18.09 20.69
CA HIS A 134 5.41 -17.59 22.07
C HIS A 134 4.83 -18.50 23.17
N ASN A 135 5.09 -19.82 23.05
CA ASN A 135 4.60 -20.88 23.95
C ASN A 135 3.09 -21.18 23.88
N TYR A 136 2.36 -20.59 22.93
CA TYR A 136 0.97 -20.93 22.63
C TYR A 136 0.91 -21.98 21.51
N PHE A 137 0.26 -23.11 21.77
CA PHE A 137 -0.10 -24.06 20.73
C PHE A 137 -1.30 -23.54 19.92
N ILE A 138 -1.14 -23.44 18.61
CA ILE A 138 -2.16 -22.97 17.69
C ILE A 138 -2.40 -24.10 16.67
N PRO A 139 -3.59 -24.72 16.67
CA PRO A 139 -3.92 -25.79 15.74
C PRO A 139 -3.88 -25.33 14.28
N LYS A 140 -3.72 -26.27 13.37
CA LYS A 140 -3.96 -26.09 11.93
C LYS A 140 -5.36 -25.50 11.67
N ASP A 141 -5.47 -24.73 10.59
CA ASP A 141 -6.70 -24.09 10.10
C ASP A 141 -7.29 -23.04 11.06
N THR A 142 -6.48 -22.53 11.99
CA THR A 142 -6.88 -21.45 12.91
C THR A 142 -6.80 -20.11 12.19
N PHE A 143 -7.90 -19.35 12.20
CA PHE A 143 -7.94 -17.98 11.71
C PHE A 143 -7.15 -17.03 12.61
N ILE A 144 -6.24 -16.26 12.00
CA ILE A 144 -5.40 -15.27 12.67
C ILE A 144 -5.72 -13.89 12.09
N LEU A 145 -6.08 -12.96 12.99
CA LEU A 145 -6.27 -11.55 12.67
C LEU A 145 -5.14 -10.75 13.30
N VAL A 146 -4.42 -9.99 12.49
CA VAL A 146 -3.34 -9.13 12.97
C VAL A 146 -3.88 -7.72 13.16
N ASN A 147 -3.80 -7.21 14.38
CA ASN A 147 -4.21 -5.86 14.73
C ASN A 147 -3.08 -4.87 14.43
N MET A 148 -3.02 -4.41 13.17
CA MET A 148 -2.01 -3.45 12.70
C MET A 148 -2.19 -2.08 13.36
N TRP A 149 -3.43 -1.67 13.63
CA TRP A 149 -3.73 -0.43 14.36
C TRP A 149 -3.02 -0.38 15.71
N SER A 150 -3.15 -1.46 16.50
CA SER A 150 -2.47 -1.55 17.80
C SER A 150 -0.95 -1.48 17.66
N ALA A 151 -0.37 -2.15 16.66
CA ALA A 151 1.07 -2.16 16.45
C ALA A 151 1.62 -0.77 16.06
N MET A 152 0.91 -0.03 15.21
CA MET A 152 1.34 1.32 14.77
C MET A 152 1.06 2.43 15.80
N LYS A 153 0.39 2.09 16.90
CA LYS A 153 0.11 2.99 18.03
C LYS A 153 0.74 2.53 19.35
N ASP A 154 1.62 1.55 19.31
CA ASP A 154 2.32 1.09 20.51
C ASP A 154 3.24 2.19 21.07
N GLU A 155 2.96 2.62 22.30
CA GLU A 155 3.71 3.66 23.02
C GLU A 155 5.17 3.27 23.28
N GLN A 156 5.51 1.96 23.24
CA GLN A 156 6.89 1.50 23.34
C GLN A 156 7.71 1.84 22.09
N HIS A 157 7.04 2.05 20.97
CA HIS A 157 7.64 2.32 19.67
C HIS A 157 7.43 3.75 19.19
N TRP A 158 6.36 4.41 19.64
CA TRP A 158 5.95 5.72 19.15
C TRP A 158 5.63 6.65 20.32
N SER A 159 6.36 7.76 20.44
CA SER A 159 6.07 8.80 21.44
C SER A 159 4.78 9.55 21.09
N GLU A 160 3.84 9.65 22.02
CA GLU A 160 2.55 10.33 21.78
C GLU A 160 1.85 9.83 20.50
N PRO A 161 1.54 8.52 20.39
CA PRO A 161 1.11 7.87 19.14
C PRO A 161 -0.22 8.40 18.58
N GLU A 162 -0.99 9.11 19.40
CA GLU A 162 -2.25 9.76 19.02
C GLU A 162 -2.05 11.14 18.35
N LYS A 163 -0.87 11.75 18.47
CA LYS A 163 -0.55 13.00 17.78
C LYS A 163 -0.14 12.72 16.34
N PHE A 164 -0.59 13.58 15.44
CA PHE A 164 -0.08 13.65 14.07
C PHE A 164 1.15 14.56 14.04
N GLU A 165 2.34 13.96 13.98
CA GLU A 165 3.62 14.68 14.01
C GLU A 165 4.56 14.16 12.90
N PRO A 166 4.51 14.74 11.68
CA PRO A 166 5.39 14.35 10.58
C PRO A 166 6.88 14.39 10.95
N GLU A 167 7.27 15.31 11.83
CA GLU A 167 8.65 15.52 12.31
C GLU A 167 9.24 14.27 13.00
N ARG A 168 8.40 13.32 13.42
CA ARG A 168 8.82 11.99 13.88
C ARG A 168 9.66 11.24 12.84
N PHE A 169 9.37 11.44 11.56
CA PHE A 169 10.07 10.85 10.42
C PHE A 169 11.19 11.75 9.88
N LEU A 170 11.57 12.82 10.59
CA LEU A 170 12.65 13.72 10.18
C LEU A 170 13.76 13.80 11.23
N ASP A 171 15.01 13.73 10.79
CA ASP A 171 16.17 14.01 11.64
C ASP A 171 16.41 15.51 11.82
N GLU A 172 17.44 15.85 12.60
CA GLU A 172 17.87 17.23 12.86
C GLU A 172 18.32 18.01 11.61
N ASN A 173 18.61 17.32 10.51
CA ASN A 173 18.96 17.90 9.22
C ASN A 173 17.77 17.91 8.24
N HIS A 174 16.54 17.66 8.73
CA HIS A 174 15.32 17.52 7.94
C HIS A 174 15.40 16.42 6.86
N ARG A 175 16.17 15.36 7.10
CA ARG A 175 16.20 14.16 6.26
C ARG A 175 15.29 13.08 6.83
N LEU A 176 14.79 12.22 5.95
CA LEU A 176 13.96 11.09 6.37
C LEU A 176 14.72 10.17 7.33
N ARG A 177 14.10 9.90 8.48
CA ARG A 177 14.47 8.87 9.45
C ARG A 177 13.28 7.96 9.72
N ASN A 178 13.51 6.86 10.44
CA ASN A 178 12.45 5.93 10.87
C ASN A 178 11.60 5.30 9.75
N VAL A 179 12.01 5.45 8.48
CA VAL A 179 11.34 4.82 7.32
C VAL A 179 11.32 3.29 7.45
N ASN A 180 12.41 2.73 8.01
CA ASN A 180 12.57 1.29 8.24
C ASN A 180 12.34 0.92 9.71
N HIS A 181 11.60 1.73 10.46
CA HIS A 181 11.30 1.42 11.86
C HIS A 181 10.50 0.10 11.93
N PRO A 182 10.86 -0.89 12.78
CA PRO A 182 10.20 -2.20 12.79
C PRO A 182 8.69 -2.16 13.06
N ALA A 183 8.21 -1.14 13.78
CA ALA A 183 6.79 -0.91 14.03
C ALA A 183 6.07 -0.10 12.93
N MET A 184 6.79 0.33 11.89
CA MET A 184 6.22 1.02 10.73
C MET A 184 6.00 0.01 9.60
N MET A 185 4.80 -0.57 9.54
CA MET A 185 4.46 -1.63 8.57
C MET A 185 3.12 -1.37 7.87
N PRO A 186 2.94 -0.21 7.20
CA PRO A 186 1.67 0.13 6.55
C PRO A 186 1.26 -0.85 5.44
N PHE A 187 2.24 -1.57 4.88
CA PHE A 187 2.05 -2.58 3.82
C PHE A 187 2.21 -4.02 4.32
N SER A 188 2.24 -4.23 5.64
CA SER A 188 2.52 -5.53 6.27
C SER A 188 3.90 -6.10 5.87
N ILE A 189 4.19 -7.35 6.27
CA ILE A 189 5.44 -8.05 6.01
C ILE A 189 5.20 -9.54 5.66
N GLY A 190 6.22 -10.17 5.08
CA GLY A 190 6.24 -11.61 4.78
C GLY A 190 5.55 -11.99 3.48
N LYS A 191 5.21 -13.29 3.33
CA LYS A 191 4.70 -13.89 2.07
C LYS A 191 3.40 -13.29 1.54
N ARG A 192 2.71 -12.49 2.35
CA ARG A 192 1.41 -11.88 2.03
C ARG A 192 1.40 -10.39 2.38
N ALA A 193 2.58 -9.75 2.27
CA ALA A 193 2.68 -8.30 2.23
C ALA A 193 1.98 -7.75 0.97
N CYS A 194 1.73 -6.44 0.94
CA CYS A 194 1.23 -5.77 -0.26
C CYS A 194 2.17 -6.04 -1.46
N THR A 195 1.58 -6.29 -2.63
CA THR A 195 2.27 -6.73 -3.85
C THR A 195 2.93 -5.57 -4.59
#